data_AF-A0A9D1K3M7-F1
#
_entry.id   AF-A0A9D1K3M7-F1
#
_cell.length_a   1.000
_cell.length_b   1.000
_cell.length_c   1.000
_cell.angle_alpha   90.00
_cell.angle_beta   90.00
_cell.angle_gamma   90.00
#
_symmetry.space_group_name_H-M   'P 1'
#
loop_
_entity.id
_entity.type
_entity.pdbx_description
1 polymer ?
#
loop_
_entity_poly.entity_id
_entity_poly.type
_entity_poly.pdbx_seq_one_letter_code
_entity_poly.pdbx_strand_id
1 'polypeptide(L)'
;MLQEATKALNSAFNNSFIKKLSQYLHDCVREEVKSSTFRNLKGDKDNKWIFLQGEEELFTQGREYISLDGKDSKLTELMLQSELGSKDKYLIYGYLFLVGKSNKSKRQNEFLTPLLYMPCKLERNGVNINCLPLDEVLSLNTGALAALMRKSDDDDETDIMLEGLLDVVPDLPITEEKLNI
;
A
#
# COMPACT_ATOMS: atom_id res chain seq x y z
N MET A 1 35.92 -20.59 27.79
CA MET A 1 34.45 -20.66 27.96
C MET A 1 33.76 -19.30 27.81
N LEU A 2 33.77 -18.36 28.78
CA LEU A 2 33.05 -17.07 28.62
C LEU A 2 33.61 -16.18 27.48
N GLN A 3 34.94 -16.06 27.36
CA GLN A 3 35.59 -15.28 26.30
C GLN A 3 35.39 -15.86 24.88
N GLU A 4 35.21 -17.17 24.76
CA GLU A 4 34.93 -17.83 23.48
C GLU A 4 33.48 -17.60 23.05
N ALA A 5 32.53 -17.60 23.99
CA ALA A 5 31.15 -17.22 23.74
C ALA A 5 31.05 -15.75 23.28
N THR A 6 31.81 -14.84 23.91
CA THR A 6 31.86 -13.42 23.49
C THR A 6 32.49 -13.25 22.11
N LYS A 7 33.52 -14.03 21.76
CA LYS A 7 34.10 -14.04 20.40
C LYS A 7 33.16 -14.63 19.35
N ALA A 8 32.43 -15.70 19.67
CA ALA A 8 31.46 -16.32 18.78
C ALA A 8 30.27 -15.38 18.52
N LEU A 9 29.72 -14.78 19.58
CA LEU A 9 28.71 -13.72 19.51
C LEU A 9 29.23 -12.54 18.68
N ASN A 10 30.39 -11.98 19.01
CA ASN A 10 30.97 -10.90 18.22
C ASN A 10 31.22 -11.30 16.76
N SER A 11 31.56 -12.56 16.45
CA SER A 11 31.73 -13.01 15.06
C SER A 11 30.39 -13.14 14.29
N ALA A 12 29.32 -13.55 14.97
CA ALA A 12 27.98 -13.65 14.41
C ALA A 12 27.37 -12.25 14.17
N PHE A 13 27.65 -11.31 15.07
CA PHE A 13 27.18 -9.93 15.02
C PHE A 13 28.02 -9.03 14.11
N ASN A 14 29.36 -9.20 14.05
CA ASN A 14 30.23 -8.19 13.47
C ASN A 14 30.40 -8.23 11.94
N ASN A 15 30.08 -9.30 11.19
CA ASN A 15 30.50 -9.27 9.78
C ASN A 15 29.76 -10.07 8.71
N SER A 16 28.62 -10.71 8.97
CA SER A 16 27.91 -11.37 7.85
C SER A 16 26.46 -11.63 8.13
N PHE A 17 26.12 -12.18 9.29
CA PHE A 17 24.78 -12.71 9.51
C PHE A 17 23.73 -11.61 9.61
N ILE A 18 23.93 -10.62 10.48
CA ILE A 18 22.97 -9.51 10.65
C ILE A 18 22.85 -8.68 9.37
N LYS A 19 23.96 -8.40 8.68
CA LYS A 19 23.95 -7.68 7.41
C LYS A 19 23.22 -8.47 6.31
N LYS A 20 23.45 -9.78 6.20
CA LYS A 20 22.72 -10.65 5.25
C LYS A 20 21.25 -10.80 5.60
N LEU A 21 20.92 -10.87 6.88
CA LEU A 21 19.53 -10.92 7.33
C LEU A 21 18.82 -9.59 7.05
N SER A 22 19.46 -8.46 7.33
CA SER A 22 18.92 -7.12 7.04
C SER A 22 18.76 -6.94 5.54
N GLN A 23 19.74 -7.35 4.73
CA GLN A 23 19.64 -7.33 3.27
C GLN A 23 18.53 -8.24 2.76
N TYR A 24 18.40 -9.45 3.33
CA TYR A 24 17.34 -10.38 2.96
C TYR A 24 15.96 -9.83 3.31
N LEU A 25 15.78 -9.28 4.51
CA LEU A 25 14.53 -8.64 4.93
C LEU A 25 14.23 -7.43 4.03
N HIS A 26 15.24 -6.61 3.72
CA HIS A 26 15.12 -5.51 2.77
C HIS A 26 14.71 -6.00 1.39
N ASP A 27 15.32 -7.07 0.87
CA ASP A 27 14.98 -7.63 -0.43
C ASP A 27 13.59 -8.27 -0.44
N CYS A 28 13.18 -8.91 0.66
CA CYS A 28 11.81 -9.41 0.86
C CYS A 28 10.80 -8.27 0.88
N VAL A 29 11.02 -7.23 1.69
CA VAL A 29 10.18 -6.02 1.73
C VAL A 29 10.15 -5.36 0.37
N ARG A 30 11.28 -5.26 -0.33
CA ARG A 30 11.38 -4.70 -1.68
C ARG A 30 10.58 -5.51 -2.70
N GLU A 31 10.66 -6.84 -2.66
CA GLU A 31 9.89 -7.71 -3.56
C GLU A 31 8.40 -7.75 -3.20
N GLU A 32 8.05 -7.66 -1.91
CA GLU A 32 6.67 -7.51 -1.43
C GLU A 32 6.07 -6.17 -1.87
N VAL A 33 6.81 -5.07 -1.73
CA VAL A 33 6.45 -3.75 -2.25
C VAL A 33 6.32 -3.79 -3.77
N LYS A 34 7.23 -4.46 -4.50
CA LYS A 34 7.13 -4.58 -5.99
C LYS A 34 5.99 -5.47 -6.49
N SER A 35 5.60 -6.48 -5.72
CA SER A 35 4.56 -7.46 -6.09
C SER A 35 3.16 -7.00 -5.69
N SER A 36 3.03 -6.22 -4.61
CA SER A 36 1.76 -5.66 -4.15
C SER A 36 1.37 -4.36 -4.87
N THR A 37 2.31 -3.68 -5.52
CA THR A 37 2.09 -2.30 -5.99
C THR A 37 1.14 -2.19 -7.17
N PHE A 38 -0.03 -1.62 -6.94
CA PHE A 38 -0.88 -1.05 -7.98
C PHE A 38 -0.09 0.04 -8.75
N ARG A 39 0.43 -0.28 -9.94
CA ARG A 39 1.34 0.64 -10.66
C ARG A 39 0.60 1.71 -11.46
N ASN A 40 -0.61 1.41 -11.95
CA ASN A 40 -1.51 2.37 -12.58
C ASN A 40 -2.85 1.69 -12.87
N LEU A 41 -3.93 2.05 -12.18
CA LEU A 41 -5.27 1.53 -12.40
C LEU A 41 -5.77 1.68 -13.84
N LYS A 42 -5.31 2.70 -14.58
CA LYS A 42 -5.63 2.89 -16.01
C LYS A 42 -4.86 1.96 -16.94
N GLY A 43 -3.69 1.50 -16.52
CA GLY A 43 -2.84 0.57 -17.27
C GLY A 43 -2.99 -0.90 -16.84
N ASP A 44 -3.60 -1.13 -15.68
CA ASP A 44 -3.79 -2.43 -15.07
C ASP A 44 -5.04 -3.11 -15.66
N LYS A 45 -4.82 -4.26 -16.28
CA LYS A 45 -5.87 -5.09 -16.90
C LYS A 45 -6.21 -6.31 -16.06
N ASP A 46 -5.38 -6.61 -15.07
CA ASP A 46 -5.44 -7.86 -14.30
C ASP A 46 -6.22 -7.64 -13.00
N ASN A 47 -6.15 -6.44 -12.43
CA ASN A 47 -6.87 -6.08 -11.23
C ASN A 47 -8.23 -5.41 -11.53
N LYS A 48 -9.22 -5.75 -10.70
CA LYS A 48 -10.55 -5.12 -10.70
C LYS A 48 -10.58 -4.01 -9.65
N TRP A 49 -11.21 -2.90 -9.99
CA TRP A 49 -11.37 -1.76 -9.11
C TRP A 49 -12.63 -0.98 -9.47
N ILE A 50 -13.15 -0.21 -8.51
CA ILE A 50 -14.24 0.74 -8.72
C ILE A 50 -14.00 1.99 -7.87
N PHE A 51 -14.57 3.12 -8.30
CA PHE A 51 -14.72 4.28 -7.42
C PHE A 51 -16.07 4.22 -6.73
N LEU A 52 -16.04 4.38 -5.40
CA LEU A 52 -17.24 4.53 -4.61
C LEU A 52 -17.86 5.91 -4.85
N GLN A 53 -19.18 5.99 -4.76
CA GLN A 53 -19.93 7.23 -4.88
C GLN A 53 -20.16 7.84 -3.49
N GLY A 54 -20.19 9.17 -3.40
CA GLY A 54 -20.38 9.89 -2.15
C GLY A 54 -19.08 10.44 -1.57
N GLU A 55 -19.14 10.84 -0.31
CA GLU A 55 -17.98 11.34 0.44
C GLU A 55 -17.26 10.19 1.16
N GLU A 56 -15.95 10.34 1.30
CA GLU A 56 -15.13 9.39 2.03
C GLU A 56 -15.35 9.57 3.52
N GLU A 57 -15.86 8.54 4.20
CA GLU A 57 -16.15 8.58 5.64
C GLU A 57 -15.37 7.55 6.45
N LEU A 58 -14.73 6.57 5.79
CA LEU A 58 -14.04 5.50 6.49
C LEU A 58 -12.83 6.05 7.23
N PHE A 59 -12.00 6.85 6.54
CA PHE A 59 -10.77 7.38 7.12
C PHE A 59 -10.93 8.79 7.68
N THR A 60 -11.79 9.64 7.10
CA THR A 60 -12.02 10.99 7.64
C THR A 60 -12.80 11.00 8.96
N GLN A 61 -13.70 10.03 9.17
CA GLN A 61 -14.50 9.93 10.39
C GLN A 61 -14.07 8.76 11.28
N GLY A 62 -13.11 7.94 10.85
CA GLY A 62 -12.62 6.79 11.61
C GLY A 62 -13.69 5.74 11.85
N ARG A 63 -14.52 5.46 10.84
CA ARG A 63 -15.61 4.48 10.98
C ARG A 63 -15.05 3.05 10.95
N GLU A 64 -15.71 2.17 11.70
CA GLU A 64 -15.41 0.73 11.67
C GLU A 64 -15.72 0.10 10.31
N TYR A 65 -16.68 0.64 9.57
CA TYR A 65 -17.01 0.21 8.21
C TYR A 65 -17.83 1.29 7.48
N ILE A 66 -17.94 1.13 6.17
CA ILE A 66 -18.92 1.84 5.35
C ILE A 66 -19.91 0.85 4.73
N SER A 67 -21.18 1.25 4.66
CA SER A 67 -22.24 0.45 4.03
C SER A 67 -22.35 0.81 2.55
N LEU A 68 -22.12 -0.16 1.68
CA LEU A 68 -22.17 -0.02 0.22
C LEU A 68 -23.43 -0.67 -0.36
N ASP A 69 -23.85 -0.19 -1.53
CA ASP A 69 -25.01 -0.73 -2.25
C ASP A 69 -24.71 -2.15 -2.77
N GLY A 70 -25.32 -3.15 -2.12
CA GLY A 70 -25.16 -4.55 -2.50
C GLY A 70 -25.90 -4.96 -3.76
N LYS A 71 -26.62 -4.04 -4.42
CA LYS A 71 -27.16 -4.23 -5.78
C LYS A 71 -26.15 -3.90 -6.88
N ASP A 72 -25.05 -3.22 -6.55
CA ASP A 72 -23.97 -3.01 -7.52
C ASP A 72 -23.29 -4.36 -7.81
N SER A 73 -23.43 -4.81 -9.06
CA SER A 73 -22.86 -6.07 -9.52
C SER A 73 -21.33 -6.05 -9.50
N LYS A 74 -20.70 -4.88 -9.65
CA LYS A 74 -19.23 -4.76 -9.58
C LYS A 74 -18.71 -4.93 -8.16
N LEU A 75 -19.41 -4.37 -7.16
CA LEU A 75 -19.09 -4.58 -5.74
C LEU A 75 -19.25 -6.05 -5.35
N THR A 76 -20.34 -6.67 -5.81
CA THR A 76 -20.59 -8.09 -5.56
C THR A 76 -19.51 -8.96 -6.23
N GLU A 77 -19.12 -8.65 -7.46
CA GLU A 77 -18.02 -9.36 -8.16
C GLU A 77 -16.68 -9.19 -7.40
N LEU A 78 -16.35 -7.97 -6.97
CA LEU A 78 -15.14 -7.71 -6.18
C LEU A 78 -15.12 -8.49 -4.87
N MET A 79 -16.23 -8.50 -4.13
CA MET A 79 -16.38 -9.27 -2.89
C MET A 79 -16.12 -10.76 -3.15
N LEU A 80 -16.82 -11.36 -4.11
CA LEU A 80 -16.66 -12.78 -4.44
C LEU A 80 -15.24 -13.11 -4.91
N GLN A 81 -14.60 -12.25 -5.70
CA GLN A 81 -13.22 -12.47 -6.14
C GLN A 81 -12.20 -12.35 -5.00
N SER A 82 -12.46 -11.47 -4.02
CA SER A 82 -11.62 -11.35 -2.82
C SER A 82 -11.77 -12.56 -1.89
N GLU A 83 -12.96 -13.17 -1.81
CA GLU A 83 -13.20 -14.38 -1.02
C GLU A 83 -12.69 -15.66 -1.69
N LEU A 84 -12.84 -15.76 -3.01
CA LEU A 84 -12.45 -16.94 -3.80
C LEU A 84 -10.97 -16.91 -4.22
N GLY A 85 -10.29 -15.78 -4.02
CA GLY A 85 -8.88 -15.61 -4.37
C GLY A 85 -7.98 -16.53 -3.54
N SER A 86 -6.94 -17.08 -4.18
CA SER A 86 -5.79 -17.65 -3.47
C SER A 86 -5.16 -16.59 -2.56
N LYS A 87 -4.22 -16.99 -1.69
CA LYS A 87 -3.44 -16.13 -0.77
C LYS A 87 -2.86 -14.84 -1.41
N ASP A 88 -2.90 -14.72 -2.73
CA ASP A 88 -2.27 -13.67 -3.54
C ASP A 88 -3.22 -12.51 -3.91
N LYS A 89 -4.54 -12.61 -3.66
CA LYS A 89 -5.49 -11.53 -3.97
C LYS A 89 -5.93 -10.83 -2.70
N TYR A 90 -5.45 -9.60 -2.50
CA TYR A 90 -5.82 -8.74 -1.40
C TYR A 90 -6.67 -7.56 -1.91
N LEU A 91 -7.73 -7.21 -1.18
CA LEU A 91 -8.55 -6.05 -1.50
C LEU A 91 -8.05 -4.85 -0.68
N ILE A 92 -8.03 -3.68 -1.31
CA ILE A 92 -7.70 -2.42 -0.63
C ILE A 92 -8.81 -1.40 -0.79
N TYR A 93 -8.89 -0.54 0.20
CA TYR A 93 -9.63 0.70 0.16
C TYR A 93 -8.64 1.85 -0.04
N GLY A 94 -8.80 2.62 -1.13
CA GLY A 94 -7.93 3.76 -1.45
C GLY A 94 -8.57 5.09 -1.05
N TYR A 95 -7.78 6.00 -0.47
CA TYR A 95 -8.24 7.30 0.02
C TYR A 95 -7.70 8.47 -0.79
N LEU A 96 -6.38 8.63 -0.80
CA LEU A 96 -5.71 9.68 -1.57
C LEU A 96 -5.07 9.05 -2.80
N PHE A 97 -5.20 9.67 -3.97
CA PHE A 97 -4.72 9.10 -5.23
C PHE A 97 -3.68 9.99 -5.89
N LEU A 98 -2.60 9.37 -6.39
CA LEU A 98 -1.70 10.00 -7.34
C LEU A 98 -2.37 10.02 -8.72
N VAL A 99 -2.60 11.23 -9.24
CA VAL A 99 -3.19 11.46 -10.56
C VAL A 99 -2.30 12.39 -11.37
N GLY A 100 -1.99 12.04 -12.61
CA GLY A 100 -1.22 12.94 -13.47
C GLY A 100 -0.86 12.36 -14.83
N LYS A 101 -0.09 13.13 -15.60
CA LYS A 101 0.35 12.78 -16.97
C LYS A 101 1.87 12.70 -17.01
N SER A 102 2.40 11.65 -17.65
CA SER A 102 3.84 11.59 -17.96
C SER A 102 4.15 12.30 -19.28
N ASN A 103 4.89 13.41 -19.23
CA ASN A 103 5.29 14.18 -20.42
C ASN A 103 6.34 13.46 -21.31
N LYS A 104 6.90 12.33 -20.88
CA LYS A 104 8.03 11.65 -21.58
C LYS A 104 7.61 10.50 -22.49
N SER A 105 6.35 10.09 -22.50
CA SER A 105 5.85 8.98 -23.35
C SER A 105 4.88 9.50 -24.41
N LYS A 106 5.08 9.12 -25.68
CA LYS A 106 4.13 9.41 -26.77
C LYS A 106 2.75 8.78 -26.53
N ARG A 107 2.66 7.74 -25.68
CA ARG A 107 1.41 7.31 -25.06
C ARG A 107 1.20 8.16 -23.81
N GLN A 108 0.15 8.97 -23.80
CA GLN A 108 -0.34 9.69 -22.62
C GLN A 108 -0.71 8.67 -21.53
N ASN A 109 0.28 8.17 -20.80
CA ASN A 109 0.03 7.33 -19.64
C ASN A 109 -0.37 8.27 -18.52
N GLU A 110 -1.65 8.57 -18.46
CA GLU A 110 -2.28 9.09 -17.26
C GLU A 110 -2.10 8.04 -16.17
N PHE A 111 -1.37 8.39 -15.10
CA PHE A 111 -1.27 7.52 -13.93
C PHE A 111 -2.43 7.81 -13.00
N LEU A 112 -3.00 6.74 -12.46
CA LEU A 112 -4.03 6.75 -11.44
C LEU A 112 -3.70 5.61 -10.49
N THR A 113 -3.25 5.91 -9.27
CA THR A 113 -2.94 4.88 -8.28
C THR A 113 -3.20 5.39 -6.87
N PRO A 114 -3.74 4.58 -5.94
CA PRO A 114 -3.88 5.00 -4.55
C PRO A 114 -2.50 5.28 -3.96
N LEU A 115 -2.35 6.47 -3.39
CA LEU A 115 -1.20 6.89 -2.58
C LEU A 115 -1.35 6.37 -1.15
N LEU A 116 -2.50 6.65 -0.55
CA LEU A 116 -2.87 6.19 0.80
C LEU A 116 -3.98 5.16 0.65
N TYR A 117 -3.78 4.00 1.29
CA TYR A 117 -4.73 2.90 1.24
C TYR A 117 -4.66 2.06 2.51
N MET A 118 -5.63 1.16 2.66
CA MET A 118 -5.64 0.16 3.71
C MET A 118 -6.20 -1.16 3.17
N PRO A 119 -5.68 -2.33 3.60
CA PRO A 119 -6.33 -3.60 3.33
C PRO A 119 -7.76 -3.59 3.88
N CYS A 120 -8.70 -4.13 3.11
CA CYS A 120 -10.09 -4.19 3.53
C CYS A 120 -10.75 -5.53 3.15
N LYS A 121 -11.90 -5.78 3.75
CA LYS A 121 -12.78 -6.90 3.43
C LYS A 121 -14.18 -6.38 3.09
N LEU A 122 -14.81 -7.03 2.12
CA LEU A 122 -16.22 -6.85 1.83
C LEU A 122 -17.02 -7.98 2.47
N GLU A 123 -18.07 -7.65 3.23
CA GLU A 123 -18.96 -8.63 3.86
C GLU A 123 -20.42 -8.32 3.56
N ARG A 124 -21.18 -9.36 3.20
CA ARG A 124 -22.61 -9.21 2.92
C ARG A 124 -23.38 -8.91 4.20
N ASN A 125 -24.16 -7.84 4.19
CA ASN A 125 -25.05 -7.45 5.28
C ASN A 125 -26.46 -7.18 4.75
N GLY A 126 -27.28 -8.24 4.67
CA GLY A 126 -28.61 -8.19 4.08
C GLY A 126 -28.55 -7.79 2.59
N VAL A 127 -29.15 -6.65 2.26
CA VAL A 127 -29.16 -6.08 0.89
C VAL A 127 -27.90 -5.27 0.58
N ASN A 128 -27.12 -4.90 1.60
CA ASN A 128 -25.92 -4.08 1.48
C ASN A 128 -24.65 -4.93 1.58
N ILE A 129 -23.51 -4.29 1.33
CA ILE A 129 -22.18 -4.86 1.54
C ILE A 129 -21.42 -3.92 2.46
N ASN A 130 -20.92 -4.41 3.58
CA ASN A 130 -20.03 -3.64 4.45
C ASN A 130 -18.60 -3.71 3.89
N CYS A 131 -17.93 -2.57 3.81
CA CYS A 131 -16.48 -2.51 3.58
C CYS A 131 -15.80 -2.22 4.90
N LEU A 132 -15.03 -3.18 5.40
CA LEU A 132 -14.35 -3.15 6.69
C LEU A 132 -12.84 -3.04 6.46
N PRO A 133 -12.15 -2.04 7.06
CA PRO A 133 -10.70 -2.03 7.11
C PRO A 133 -10.19 -3.21 7.94
N LEU A 134 -9.03 -3.73 7.58
CA LEU A 134 -8.38 -4.86 8.27
C LEU A 134 -7.17 -4.44 9.10
N ASP A 135 -6.87 -3.15 9.12
CA ASP A 135 -5.75 -2.55 9.85
C ASP A 135 -6.21 -1.26 10.53
N GLU A 136 -5.36 -0.72 11.40
CA GLU A 136 -5.54 0.54 12.08
C GLU A 136 -4.62 1.64 11.50
N VAL A 137 -3.57 1.24 10.76
CA VAL A 137 -2.56 2.14 10.21
C VAL A 137 -2.69 2.25 8.68
N LEU A 138 -2.65 3.48 8.16
CA LEU A 138 -2.64 3.72 6.72
C LEU A 138 -1.33 3.24 6.08
N SER A 139 -1.46 2.62 4.92
CA SER A 139 -0.33 2.27 4.08
C SER A 139 -0.04 3.37 3.07
N LEU A 140 1.25 3.68 2.88
CA LEU A 140 1.75 4.54 1.82
C LEU A 140 2.24 3.69 0.64
N ASN A 141 1.82 4.04 -0.58
CA ASN A 141 2.25 3.36 -1.81
C ASN A 141 3.66 3.80 -2.22
N THR A 142 4.67 3.36 -1.46
CA THR A 142 6.08 3.69 -1.68
C THR A 142 6.59 3.23 -3.05
N GLY A 143 6.09 2.11 -3.58
CA GLY A 143 6.50 1.66 -4.92
C GLY A 143 5.95 2.54 -6.05
N ALA A 144 4.77 3.15 -5.90
CA ALA A 144 4.29 4.17 -6.84
C ALA A 144 5.16 5.43 -6.79
N LEU A 145 5.54 5.88 -5.59
CA LEU A 145 6.46 7.00 -5.40
C LEU A 145 7.84 6.72 -5.99
N ALA A 146 8.43 5.57 -5.67
CA ALA A 146 9.70 5.12 -6.23
C ALA A 146 9.67 5.09 -7.77
N ALA A 147 8.59 4.61 -8.38
CA ALA A 147 8.44 4.59 -9.83
C ALA A 147 8.41 6.00 -10.46
N LEU A 148 7.90 7.00 -9.74
CA LEU A 148 7.96 8.40 -10.16
C LEU A 148 9.35 9.01 -9.94
N MET A 149 10.03 8.58 -8.87
CA MET A 149 11.33 9.09 -8.42
C MET A 149 12.54 8.51 -9.15
N ARG A 150 12.47 7.31 -9.75
CA ARG A 150 13.51 6.65 -10.60
C ARG A 150 14.05 7.47 -11.78
N LYS A 151 13.74 8.76 -11.85
CA LYS A 151 14.44 9.76 -12.64
C LYS A 151 15.71 10.30 -11.95
N SER A 152 15.91 10.10 -10.65
CA SER A 152 17.19 10.24 -9.97
C SER A 152 17.96 8.92 -10.12
N ASP A 153 19.24 8.99 -10.49
CA ASP A 153 20.13 7.82 -10.61
C ASP A 153 20.68 7.36 -9.24
N ASP A 154 20.16 7.92 -8.14
CA ASP A 154 20.58 7.65 -6.76
C ASP A 154 19.46 6.91 -6.02
N ASP A 155 19.63 5.58 -5.92
CA ASP A 155 18.71 4.69 -5.22
C ASP A 155 18.74 4.96 -3.69
N ASP A 156 19.90 5.33 -3.12
CA ASP A 156 20.04 5.59 -1.67
C ASP A 156 19.29 6.88 -1.27
N GLU A 157 19.38 7.93 -2.09
CA GLU A 157 18.59 9.16 -1.89
C GLU A 157 17.07 8.90 -1.95
N THR A 158 16.67 8.01 -2.86
CA THR A 158 15.26 7.63 -3.02
C THR A 158 14.75 6.89 -1.78
N ASP A 159 15.53 5.97 -1.24
CA ASP A 159 15.17 5.21 -0.06
C ASP A 159 15.07 6.11 1.18
N ILE A 160 16.03 7.01 1.40
CA ILE A 160 15.99 7.98 2.52
C ILE A 160 14.76 8.88 2.43
N MET A 161 14.40 9.36 1.24
CA MET A 161 13.21 10.18 1.06
C MET A 161 11.93 9.38 1.32
N LEU A 162 11.86 8.11 0.91
CA LEU A 162 10.71 7.25 1.18
C LEU A 162 10.56 6.96 2.68
N GLU A 163 11.66 6.75 3.40
CA GLU A 163 11.65 6.61 4.87
C GLU A 163 11.07 7.87 5.53
N GLY A 164 11.55 9.06 5.15
CA GLY A 164 11.01 10.31 5.69
C GLY A 164 9.53 10.54 5.36
N LEU A 165 9.04 10.00 4.25
CA LEU A 165 7.61 10.07 3.90
C LEU A 165 6.74 9.12 4.74
N LEU A 166 7.29 8.01 5.23
CA LEU A 166 6.56 7.10 6.11
C LEU A 166 6.29 7.73 7.48
N ASP A 167 7.23 8.53 7.99
CA ASP A 167 7.09 9.22 9.29
C ASP A 167 6.00 10.30 9.30
N VAL A 168 5.57 10.76 8.12
CA VAL A 168 4.55 11.79 7.95
C VAL A 168 3.22 11.23 7.44
N VAL A 169 3.06 9.90 7.35
CA VAL A 169 1.76 9.30 7.04
C VAL A 169 0.78 9.68 8.16
N PRO A 170 -0.38 10.28 7.83
CA PRO A 170 -1.29 10.78 8.85
C PRO A 170 -1.98 9.63 9.59
N ASP A 171 -2.09 9.75 10.91
CA ASP A 171 -2.92 8.84 11.70
C ASP A 171 -4.41 9.02 11.41
N LEU A 172 -5.19 7.96 11.59
CA LEU A 172 -6.65 8.03 11.55
C LEU A 172 -7.22 8.72 12.81
N PRO A 173 -8.35 9.44 12.71
CA PRO A 173 -9.01 9.88 11.48
C PRO A 173 -8.20 10.95 10.75
N ILE A 174 -8.30 10.97 9.41
CA ILE A 174 -7.61 11.94 8.56
C ILE A 174 -8.35 13.29 8.62
N THR A 175 -7.63 14.33 8.98
CA THR A 175 -8.11 15.72 8.98
C THR A 175 -7.32 16.56 7.97
N GLU A 176 -7.88 17.70 7.54
CA GLU A 176 -7.16 18.62 6.63
C GLU A 176 -5.84 19.10 7.23
N GLU A 177 -5.80 19.39 8.54
CA GLU A 177 -4.58 19.78 9.25
C GLU A 177 -3.48 18.72 9.15
N LYS A 178 -3.84 17.43 9.25
CA LYS A 178 -2.91 16.31 9.10
C LYS A 178 -2.45 16.09 7.66
N LEU A 179 -3.18 16.59 6.67
CA LEU A 179 -2.80 16.53 5.25
C LEU A 179 -1.92 17.71 4.82
N ASN A 180 -2.02 18.85 5.51
CA ASN A 180 -1.24 20.06 5.24
C ASN A 180 0.14 20.03 5.92
N ILE A 181 0.93 19.02 5.56
CA ILE A 181 2.30 18.76 6.08
C ILE A 181 3.32 19.63 5.36
#